data_AF-A0A8I0N046-F1
#
_entry.id   AF-A0A8I0N046-F1
#
_cell.length_a   1.000
_cell.length_b   1.000
_cell.length_c   1.000
_cell.angle_alpha   90.00
_cell.angle_beta   90.00
_cell.angle_gamma   90.00
#
_symmetry.space_group_name_H-M   'P 1'
#
loop_
_entity.id
_entity.type
_entity.pdbx_description
1 polymer ?
#
loop_
_entity_poly.entity_id
_entity_poly.type
_entity_poly.pdbx_seq_one_letter_code
_entity_poly.pdbx_strand_id
1 'polypeptide(L)' 'MKMKALYALLPFMLVSSACSAEALSDKVNAYFYAQKAVEHQHSKESDVTNLLMLLTPDATFEHPRFNDILSKEEYKAG' A
#
# COMPACT_ATOMS: atom_id res chain seq x y z
N MET A 1 11.58 -10.15 40.95
CA MET A 1 11.34 -8.94 40.11
C MET A 1 11.18 -9.21 38.61
N LYS A 2 10.90 -10.45 38.15
CA LYS A 2 10.93 -10.78 36.70
C LYS A 2 9.57 -10.76 35.97
N MET A 3 8.44 -10.95 36.65
CA MET A 3 7.11 -10.94 36.00
C MET A 3 6.53 -9.54 35.76
N LYS A 4 6.76 -8.57 36.65
CA LYS A 4 6.17 -7.22 36.54
C LYS A 4 6.64 -6.45 35.29
N ALA A 5 7.86 -6.69 34.83
CA ALA A 5 8.39 -6.09 33.60
C ALA A 5 7.76 -6.70 32.32
N LEU A 6 7.41 -7.99 32.35
CA LEU A 6 6.81 -8.69 31.21
C LEU A 6 5.40 -8.15 30.90
N TYR A 7 4.60 -7.90 31.95
CA TYR A 7 3.26 -7.30 31.81
C TYR A 7 3.29 -5.82 31.40
N ALA A 8 4.38 -5.10 31.65
CA ALA A 8 4.53 -3.70 31.24
C ALA A 8 4.96 -3.56 29.76
N LEU A 9 5.69 -4.53 29.21
CA LEU A 9 6.13 -4.54 27.81
C LEU A 9 5.04 -4.95 26.82
N LEU A 10 4.12 -5.84 27.25
CA LEU A 10 3.00 -6.31 26.42
C LEU A 10 2.09 -5.20 25.89
N PRO A 11 1.60 -4.24 26.71
CA PRO A 11 0.77 -3.16 26.20
C PRO A 11 1.53 -2.19 25.29
N PHE A 12 2.85 -2.00 25.49
CA PHE A 12 3.66 -1.13 24.62
C PHE A 12 3.84 -1.74 23.21
N MET A 13 4.08 -3.05 23.15
CA MET A 13 4.12 -3.81 21.88
C MET A 13 2.77 -3.74 21.16
N LEU A 14 1.66 -3.94 21.89
CA LEU A 14 0.31 -3.91 21.31
C LEU A 14 -0.07 -2.52 20.77
N VAL A 15 0.23 -1.45 21.50
CA VAL A 15 -0.04 -0.07 21.04
C VAL A 15 0.81 0.29 19.82
N SER A 16 2.10 -0.11 19.80
CA SER A 16 2.94 0.09 18.61
C SER A 16 2.42 -0.67 17.39
N SER A 17 1.92 -1.90 17.59
CA SER A 17 1.34 -2.71 16.52
C SER A 17 0.01 -2.13 16.00
N ALA A 18 -0.83 -1.59 16.88
CA ALA A 18 -2.10 -0.97 16.49
C ALA A 18 -1.87 0.31 15.68
N CYS A 19 -0.93 1.16 16.12
CA CYS A 19 -0.54 2.37 15.36
C CYS A 19 0.05 2.01 13.99
N SER A 20 0.80 0.91 13.90
CA SER A 20 1.32 0.41 12.63
C SER A 20 0.24 -0.18 11.72
N ALA A 21 -0.81 -0.79 12.28
CA ALA A 21 -1.91 -1.36 11.53
C ALA A 21 -2.85 -0.29 10.95
N GLU A 22 -3.13 0.77 11.72
CA GLU A 22 -3.89 1.93 11.24
C GLU A 22 -3.15 2.63 10.10
N ALA A 23 -1.85 2.91 10.28
CA ALA A 23 -1.04 3.53 9.24
C ALA A 23 -0.91 2.65 7.97
N LEU A 24 -0.90 1.32 8.12
CA LEU A 24 -0.94 0.40 6.98
C LEU A 24 -2.30 0.42 6.29
N SER A 25 -3.38 0.39 7.06
CA SER A 25 -4.76 0.46 6.57
C SER A 25 -4.98 1.71 5.74
N ASP A 26 -4.51 2.87 6.20
CA ASP A 26 -4.65 4.14 5.47
C ASP A 26 -3.92 4.11 4.12
N LYS A 27 -2.70 3.58 4.09
CA LYS A 27 -1.92 3.43 2.84
C LYS A 27 -2.60 2.49 1.85
N VAL A 28 -3.10 1.36 2.33
CA VAL A 28 -3.81 0.36 1.51
C VAL A 28 -5.11 0.95 0.96
N ASN A 29 -5.87 1.66 1.79
CA ASN A 29 -7.10 2.34 1.35
C ASN A 29 -6.79 3.40 0.30
N ALA A 30 -5.77 4.24 0.51
CA ALA A 30 -5.34 5.24 -0.47
C ALA A 30 -4.96 4.60 -1.80
N TYR A 31 -4.23 3.48 -1.78
CA TYR A 31 -3.90 2.70 -2.97
C TYR A 31 -5.16 2.23 -3.71
N PHE A 32 -6.13 1.61 -3.01
CA PHE A 32 -7.36 1.13 -3.66
C PHE A 32 -8.22 2.25 -4.23
N TYR A 33 -8.29 3.40 -3.56
CA TYR A 33 -8.99 4.57 -4.10
C TYR A 33 -8.33 5.08 -5.39
N ALA A 34 -6.99 5.15 -5.43
CA ALA A 34 -6.26 5.54 -6.62
C ALA A 34 -6.41 4.52 -7.75
N GLN A 35 -6.34 3.22 -7.45
CA GLN A 35 -6.54 2.14 -8.43
C GLN A 35 -7.93 2.22 -9.06
N LYS A 36 -8.98 2.43 -8.24
CA LYS A 36 -10.34 2.58 -8.74
C LYS A 36 -10.52 3.79 -9.65
N ALA A 37 -9.77 4.87 -9.41
CA ALA A 37 -9.77 6.04 -10.29
C ALA A 37 -9.13 5.75 -11.65
N VAL A 38 -8.06 4.93 -11.68
CA VAL A 38 -7.39 4.48 -12.91
C VAL A 38 -8.28 3.53 -13.72
N GLU A 39 -9.01 2.63 -13.08
CA GLU A 39 -9.88 1.65 -13.76
C GLU A 39 -11.17 2.27 -14.36
N HIS A 40 -11.42 3.57 -14.14
CA HIS A 40 -12.61 4.24 -14.67
C HIS A 40 -12.44 4.63 -16.15
N GLN A 41 -13.51 4.57 -16.94
CA GLN A 41 -13.53 4.91 -18.39
C GLN A 41 -13.02 6.35 -18.72
N HIS A 42 -13.00 7.23 -17.72
CA HIS A 42 -12.57 8.62 -17.86
C HIS A 42 -11.29 8.93 -17.08
N SER A 43 -10.50 7.90 -16.80
CA SER A 43 -9.20 8.06 -16.16
C SER A 43 -8.31 9.04 -16.93
N LYS A 44 -7.54 9.83 -16.19
CA LYS A 44 -6.57 10.79 -16.70
C LYS A 44 -5.16 10.32 -16.37
N GLU A 45 -4.17 10.84 -17.09
CA GLU A 45 -2.75 10.61 -16.77
C GLU A 45 -2.41 11.02 -15.32
N SER A 46 -3.10 12.04 -14.79
CA SER A 46 -2.97 12.43 -13.38
C SER A 46 -3.39 11.34 -12.40
N ASP A 47 -4.38 10.51 -12.74
CA ASP A 47 -4.86 9.42 -11.88
C ASP A 47 -3.82 8.30 -11.83
N VAL A 48 -3.22 7.97 -12.99
CA VAL A 48 -2.09 7.04 -13.10
C VAL A 48 -0.90 7.57 -12.29
N THR A 49 -0.56 8.85 -12.45
CA THR A 49 0.54 9.48 -11.70
C THR A 49 0.31 9.43 -10.19
N ASN A 50 -0.92 9.71 -9.74
CA ASN A 50 -1.28 9.63 -8.32
C ASN A 50 -1.16 8.21 -7.77
N LEU A 51 -1.61 7.19 -8.52
CA LEU A 51 -1.43 5.78 -8.15
C LEU A 51 0.06 5.44 -8.00
N LEU A 52 0.88 5.79 -8.99
CA LEU A 52 2.31 5.47 -8.99
C LEU A 52 3.07 6.16 -7.86
N MET A 53 2.65 7.34 -7.40
CA MET A 53 3.27 8.04 -6.27
C MET A 53 3.08 7.34 -4.93
N LEU A 54 2.05 6.50 -4.78
CA LEU A 54 1.79 5.75 -3.55
C LEU A 54 2.70 4.52 -3.40
N LEU A 55 3.36 4.12 -4.48
CA LEU A 55 4.16 2.90 -4.56
C LEU A 55 5.65 3.20 -4.43
N THR A 56 6.38 2.22 -3.88
CA THR A 56 7.84 2.28 -3.86
C THR A 56 8.41 2.36 -5.27
N PRO A 57 9.63 2.89 -5.47
CA PRO A 57 10.23 3.00 -6.80
C PRO A 57 10.37 1.66 -7.53
N ASP A 58 10.55 0.56 -6.79
CA ASP A 58 10.74 -0.81 -7.25
C ASP A 58 9.44 -1.63 -7.29
N ALA A 59 8.29 -1.01 -7.04
CA ALA A 59 7.01 -1.71 -7.09
C ALA A 59 6.71 -2.23 -8.50
N THR A 60 6.15 -3.44 -8.57
CA THR A 60 5.76 -4.10 -9.82
C THR A 60 4.26 -4.36 -9.85
N PHE A 61 3.69 -4.42 -11.06
CA PHE A 61 2.28 -4.74 -11.29
C PHE A 61 2.14 -6.11 -11.92
N GLU A 62 1.52 -7.04 -11.20
CA GLU A 62 1.19 -8.35 -11.74
C GLU A 62 -0.11 -8.27 -12.54
N HIS A 63 -0.07 -8.68 -13.81
CA HIS A 63 -1.29 -8.82 -14.58
C HIS A 63 -1.97 -10.17 -14.24
N PRO A 64 -3.19 -10.17 -13.66
CA PRO A 64 -3.81 -11.38 -13.10
C PRO A 64 -4.11 -12.47 -14.14
N ARG A 65 -4.07 -12.15 -15.44
CA ARG A 65 -4.34 -13.10 -16.54
C ARG A 65 -3.14 -13.46 -17.40
N PHE A 66 -2.05 -12.69 -17.38
CA PHE A 66 -1.01 -12.82 -18.41
C PHE A 66 0.35 -13.29 -17.86
N ASN A 67 0.45 -13.63 -16.57
CA ASN A 67 1.72 -13.99 -15.93
C ASN A 67 2.83 -13.01 -16.31
N ASP A 68 2.46 -11.74 -16.31
CA ASP A 68 3.30 -10.63 -16.72
C ASP A 68 3.49 -9.69 -15.53
N ILE A 69 4.69 -9.17 -15.41
CA ILE A 69 5.11 -8.32 -14.30
C ILE A 69 5.63 -7.02 -14.92
N LEU A 70 4.87 -5.95 -14.75
CA LEU A 70 5.21 -4.65 -15.32
C LEU A 70 5.94 -3.79 -14.29
N SER A 71 6.97 -3.06 -14.74
CA SER A 71 7.54 -1.93 -14.01
C SER A 71 6.55 -0.76 -13.94
N LYS A 72 6.86 0.27 -13.14
CA LYS A 72 6.05 1.49 -13.08
C LYS A 72 6.02 2.25 -14.41
N GLU A 73 7.15 2.24 -15.12
CA GLU A 73 7.30 2.85 -16.44
C GLU A 73 6.48 2.10 -17.49
N GLU A 74 6.51 0.77 -17.45
CA GLU A 74 5.73 -0.09 -18.35
C GLU A 74 4.22 0.04 -18.07
N TYR A 75 3.83 0.07 -16.79
CA TYR A 75 2.44 0.32 -16.38
C TYR A 75 1.95 1.70 -16.85
N LYS A 76 2.80 2.73 -16.76
CA LYS A 76 2.44 4.09 -17.21
C LYS A 76 2.24 4.17 -18.74
N ALA A 77 2.91 3.31 -19.50
CA ALA A 77 2.88 3.34 -20.96
C ALA A 77 1.67 2.63 -21.58
N GLY A 78 1.01 1.74 -20.83
CA GLY A 78 -0.18 0.98 -21.26
C GLY A 78 -1.49 1.73 -21.00
#